data_AF-A0ABC9AUX7-F1
#
_entry.id   AF-A0ABC9AUX7-F1
#
_cell.length_a   1.000
_cell.length_b   1.000
_cell.length_c   1.000
_cell.angle_alpha   90.00
_cell.angle_beta   90.00
_cell.angle_gamma   90.00
#
_symmetry.space_group_name_H-M   'P 1'
#
loop_
_entity.id
_entity.type
_entity.pdbx_description
1 polymer ?
#
loop_
_entity_poly.entity_id
_entity_poly.type
_entity_poly.pdbx_seq_one_letter_code
_entity_poly.pdbx_strand_id
1 'polypeptide(L)'
;MFNDLELTHGSIENIISASPISSVGSSDDLLEVYPLELRFPLERSKRKDNAASECSVTLTNRTDDYVGVWITPINSDTRSSLVFPYMWEEPCYNNGTLFRGLRPHTSLCVNMAMKKKHEQLPLLQEETDMLFQVTMIPAESEKALKRLESDLVNGTDVLKYVATKIYWTTLRAVTYDPEKCQDTVTNQMFIREIPDFGDISSIDVHPTETWVLVGHKTGHVSIWNYETKWRVNMFKVTSYYHISSFPVFHKHVIHSTKFIVGEQWFAAMDGNGSVHIYDYTTNKKMMEFQAHYCPTPGVLPIIVMLLAVHPTEPLLLTAHHKTIKLWDWSQEWACTRTFDAGDDGLLMSLEFGPRDTYTFVSGVLCKGGGHVVKAWDIHSSDPAATLHGGVEHTFYTDSHQHFLVTTTIAYGAKVWDLQTKKCVHQLYEKSSPNLVACHPTLPVLATVMKNDSRLGFWDTRTYRHMKSVELYLEGSIISMVFNGSEDITRLVVASDKEISVIKINMPAIVGYHGHTNARCELAAQKSTQQMHFICGVQRYHIYETIVKKKGNP
;
A
#
# COMPACT_ATOMS: atom_id res chain seq x y z
N MET A 1 -36.94 52.50 -3.46
CA MET A 1 -37.31 51.87 -2.19
C MET A 1 -37.30 50.37 -2.41
N PHE A 2 -36.12 49.79 -2.28
CA PHE A 2 -35.94 48.37 -1.96
C PHE A 2 -36.08 48.24 -0.44
N ASN A 3 -36.53 47.05 0.01
CA ASN A 3 -36.52 46.46 1.36
C ASN A 3 -37.78 45.58 1.48
N ASP A 4 -37.81 44.36 2.00
CA ASP A 4 -36.80 43.44 2.53
C ASP A 4 -37.46 42.05 2.44
N LEU A 5 -36.78 41.07 1.87
CA LEU A 5 -37.11 39.65 2.02
C LEU A 5 -35.79 38.96 2.33
N GLU A 6 -35.50 38.86 3.63
CA GLU A 6 -34.33 38.16 4.15
C GLU A 6 -34.42 36.68 3.78
N LEU A 7 -33.55 36.27 2.85
CA LEU A 7 -33.17 34.88 2.64
C LEU A 7 -32.25 34.47 3.79
N THR A 8 -32.80 33.76 4.78
CA THR A 8 -32.00 33.12 5.82
C THR A 8 -31.16 31.99 5.21
N HIS A 9 -29.84 32.20 5.14
CA HIS A 9 -28.85 31.18 4.83
C HIS A 9 -28.93 30.04 5.87
N GLY A 10 -29.35 28.85 5.43
CA GLY A 10 -29.29 27.63 6.24
C GLY A 10 -27.87 27.08 6.28
N SER A 11 -27.09 27.48 7.27
CA SER A 11 -25.78 26.90 7.58
C SER A 11 -25.93 25.47 8.10
N ILE A 12 -24.94 24.61 7.84
CA ILE A 12 -24.78 23.26 8.43
C ILE A 12 -24.90 23.27 9.98
N GLU A 13 -24.68 24.42 10.61
CA GLU A 13 -24.88 24.65 12.05
C GLU A 13 -26.32 24.38 12.53
N ASN A 14 -27.34 24.50 11.68
CA ASN A 14 -28.73 24.25 12.08
C ASN A 14 -29.09 22.76 12.21
N ILE A 15 -28.20 21.84 11.81
CA ILE A 15 -28.34 20.41 12.14
C ILE A 15 -28.00 20.16 13.63
N ILE A 16 -27.28 21.08 14.28
CA ILE A 16 -26.68 20.89 15.61
C ILE A 16 -27.64 21.31 16.76
N SER A 17 -28.75 22.01 16.50
CA SER A 17 -29.63 22.54 17.56
C SER A 17 -30.93 21.75 17.80
N ALA A 18 -31.21 20.68 17.06
CA ALA A 18 -32.35 19.81 17.32
C ALA A 18 -32.00 18.68 18.31
N SER A 19 -32.71 18.65 19.44
CA SER A 19 -32.55 17.67 20.53
C SER A 19 -32.85 16.22 20.09
N PRO A 20 -32.50 15.20 20.91
CA PRO A 20 -31.83 13.98 20.50
C PRO A 20 -32.68 13.11 19.57
N ILE A 21 -32.26 12.97 18.31
CA ILE A 21 -32.83 11.95 17.43
C ILE A 21 -32.25 10.60 17.86
N SER A 22 -33.13 9.79 18.43
CA SER A 22 -32.88 8.42 18.86
C SER A 22 -32.57 7.51 17.67
N SER A 23 -31.28 7.30 17.40
CA SER A 23 -30.73 5.97 17.06
C SER A 23 -29.21 6.06 17.14
N VAL A 24 -28.68 5.87 18.35
CA VAL A 24 -27.25 5.71 18.59
C VAL A 24 -26.84 4.37 18.02
N GLY A 25 -26.36 4.35 16.78
CA GLY A 25 -25.54 3.27 16.27
C GLY A 25 -24.10 3.53 16.72
N SER A 26 -23.66 2.82 17.76
CA SER A 26 -22.22 2.59 17.96
C SER A 26 -21.63 2.11 16.63
N SER A 27 -20.51 2.72 16.20
CA SER A 27 -19.62 2.25 15.12
C SER A 27 -19.93 0.81 14.67
N ASP A 28 -20.71 0.65 13.61
CA ASP A 28 -20.75 -0.65 12.91
C ASP A 28 -19.29 -0.89 12.47
N ASP A 29 -18.70 -2.04 12.80
CA ASP A 29 -17.33 -2.45 12.41
C ASP A 29 -17.09 -2.39 10.87
N LEU A 30 -18.13 -2.05 10.11
CA LEU A 30 -18.18 -1.95 8.67
C LEU A 30 -17.72 -0.58 8.13
N LEU A 31 -17.86 0.52 8.88
CA LEU A 31 -17.41 1.85 8.47
C LEU A 31 -16.37 2.40 9.43
N GLU A 32 -15.16 2.65 8.94
CA GLU A 32 -14.03 2.96 9.79
C GLU A 32 -13.22 4.17 9.32
N VAL A 33 -12.72 4.95 10.29
CA VAL A 33 -11.76 6.05 10.13
C VAL A 33 -10.55 5.76 11.00
N TYR A 34 -9.35 5.65 10.41
CA TYR A 34 -8.13 5.34 11.14
C TYR A 34 -6.88 6.06 10.60
N PRO A 35 -5.99 6.60 11.46
CA PRO A 35 -6.17 6.76 12.89
C PRO A 35 -7.13 7.92 13.21
N LEU A 36 -7.74 7.91 14.39
CA LEU A 36 -8.57 9.02 14.88
C LEU A 36 -7.75 10.20 15.42
N GLU A 37 -6.43 10.03 15.52
CA GLU A 37 -5.49 11.06 15.93
C GLU A 37 -4.31 11.15 14.95
N LEU A 38 -4.17 12.29 14.29
CA LEU A 38 -3.05 12.63 13.42
C LEU A 38 -2.01 13.39 14.23
N ARG A 39 -0.77 12.91 14.20
CA ARG A 39 0.34 13.46 14.99
C ARG A 39 1.36 14.08 14.07
N PHE A 40 1.50 15.40 14.14
CA PHE A 40 2.46 16.15 13.33
C PHE A 40 3.67 16.56 14.18
N PRO A 41 4.92 16.34 13.70
CA PRO A 41 6.09 16.79 14.43
C PRO A 41 6.19 18.32 14.43
N LEU A 42 6.53 18.89 15.59
CA LEU A 42 6.75 20.33 15.74
C LEU A 42 8.11 20.72 15.16
N GLU A 43 8.13 21.25 13.94
CA GLU A 43 9.36 21.74 13.30
C GLU A 43 9.88 23.03 13.98
N ARG A 44 10.83 22.89 14.91
CA ARG A 44 11.51 24.05 15.57
C ARG A 44 12.68 24.63 14.76
N SER A 45 13.07 24.05 13.62
CA SER A 45 14.35 24.37 12.96
C SER A 45 14.20 24.98 11.55
N LYS A 46 15.07 25.93 11.22
CA LYS A 46 15.31 26.47 9.87
C LYS A 46 16.01 25.46 8.94
N ARG A 47 15.57 24.20 8.89
CA ARG A 47 16.12 23.24 7.92
C ARG A 47 15.57 23.57 6.53
N LYS A 48 16.47 23.64 5.54
CA LYS A 48 16.18 23.90 4.12
C LYS A 48 15.53 22.71 3.40
N ASP A 49 15.16 21.65 4.13
CA ASP A 49 14.52 20.48 3.54
C ASP A 49 13.03 20.80 3.36
N ASN A 50 12.60 20.91 2.10
CA ASN A 50 11.31 21.47 1.70
C ASN A 50 10.09 20.56 1.98
N ALA A 51 10.25 19.35 2.50
CA ALA A 51 9.12 18.43 2.74
C ALA A 51 8.18 18.95 3.86
N ALA A 52 6.89 19.14 3.57
CA ALA A 52 5.90 19.43 4.60
C ALA A 52 5.66 18.17 5.44
N SER A 53 5.43 18.33 6.75
CA SER A 53 5.07 17.21 7.60
C SER A 53 3.65 16.73 7.26
N GLU A 54 3.54 15.49 6.78
CA GLU A 54 2.32 14.87 6.29
C GLU A 54 1.88 13.72 7.19
N CYS A 55 0.57 13.57 7.35
CA CYS A 55 -0.06 12.44 8.02
C CYS A 55 -1.27 11.95 7.20
N SER A 56 -1.53 10.65 7.25
CA SER A 56 -2.56 10.02 6.43
C SER A 56 -3.72 9.51 7.28
N VAL A 57 -4.94 9.64 6.78
CA VAL A 57 -6.16 9.01 7.31
C VAL A 57 -6.64 7.99 6.31
N THR A 58 -6.91 6.77 6.76
CA THR A 58 -7.62 5.74 6.02
C THR A 58 -9.11 5.81 6.31
N LEU A 59 -9.91 5.93 5.26
CA LEU A 59 -11.36 5.78 5.30
C LEU A 59 -11.71 4.42 4.72
N THR A 60 -12.33 3.54 5.50
CA THR A 60 -12.64 2.16 5.09
C THR A 60 -14.15 1.91 5.08
N ASN A 61 -14.65 1.44 3.94
CA ASN A 61 -16.01 0.98 3.74
C ASN A 61 -16.01 -0.54 3.50
N ARG A 62 -16.55 -1.32 4.42
CA ARG A 62 -16.75 -2.78 4.32
C ARG A 62 -18.21 -3.17 4.09
N THR A 63 -19.06 -2.20 3.76
CA THR A 63 -20.47 -2.42 3.44
C THR A 63 -20.65 -2.71 1.96
N ASP A 64 -21.82 -3.22 1.60
CA ASP A 64 -22.25 -3.40 0.21
C ASP A 64 -22.80 -2.10 -0.43
N ASP A 65 -22.89 -1.02 0.35
CA ASP A 65 -23.41 0.28 -0.09
C ASP A 65 -22.28 1.27 -0.43
N TYR A 66 -22.59 2.28 -1.24
CA TYR A 66 -21.70 3.42 -1.41
C TYR A 66 -21.74 4.29 -0.17
N VAL A 67 -20.66 5.00 0.16
CA VAL A 67 -20.61 5.85 1.35
C VAL A 67 -20.01 7.19 1.00
N GLY A 68 -20.74 8.27 1.29
CA GLY A 68 -20.18 9.62 1.28
C GLY A 68 -19.53 9.92 2.62
N VAL A 69 -18.32 10.47 2.61
CA VAL A 69 -17.57 10.86 3.79
C VAL A 69 -17.26 12.34 3.72
N TRP A 70 -17.66 13.09 4.75
CA TRP A 70 -17.31 14.50 4.94
C TRP A 70 -16.40 14.64 6.13
N ILE A 71 -15.29 15.37 5.97
CA ILE A 71 -14.42 15.75 7.07
C ILE A 71 -14.44 17.27 7.17
N THR A 72 -15.10 17.77 8.21
CA THR A 72 -15.37 19.21 8.40
C THR A 72 -14.68 19.69 9.67
N PRO A 73 -13.96 20.82 9.67
CA PRO A 73 -13.40 21.39 10.88
C PRO A 73 -14.49 21.79 11.88
N ILE A 74 -14.36 21.39 13.14
CA ILE A 74 -15.28 21.76 14.22
C ILE A 74 -14.80 23.11 14.77
N ASN A 75 -15.46 24.21 14.37
CA ASN A 75 -15.23 25.59 14.83
C ASN A 75 -13.79 26.13 14.71
N SER A 76 -13.53 26.86 13.63
CA SER A 76 -12.60 28.01 13.69
C SER A 76 -13.44 29.28 13.64
N ASP A 77 -13.30 30.12 14.66
CA ASP A 77 -13.91 31.44 14.76
C ASP A 77 -13.91 32.16 13.39
N THR A 78 -15.09 32.28 12.76
CA THR A 78 -15.29 32.80 11.40
C THR A 78 -14.92 34.28 11.25
N ARG A 79 -14.50 34.93 12.34
CA ARG A 79 -14.06 36.34 12.37
C ARG A 79 -12.56 36.53 12.23
N SER A 80 -11.77 35.47 12.33
CA SER A 80 -10.33 35.56 12.13
C SER A 80 -9.96 34.84 10.85
N SER A 81 -9.33 35.56 9.93
CA SER A 81 -8.63 35.01 8.78
C SER A 81 -7.38 34.21 9.21
N LEU A 82 -7.54 33.34 10.22
CA LEU A 82 -6.52 32.41 10.69
C LEU A 82 -6.43 31.30 9.67
N VAL A 83 -5.39 31.39 8.86
CA VAL A 83 -4.91 30.35 7.97
C VAL A 83 -4.86 29.04 8.74
N PHE A 84 -5.72 28.07 8.39
CA PHE A 84 -5.69 26.73 8.95
C PHE A 84 -4.25 26.17 8.83
N PRO A 85 -3.63 25.73 9.95
CA PRO A 85 -2.27 25.21 9.92
C PRO A 85 -2.20 23.86 9.20
N TYR A 86 -3.31 23.14 9.08
CA TYR A 86 -3.42 21.89 8.35
C TYR A 86 -4.23 22.08 7.07
N MET A 87 -3.79 21.47 5.97
CA MET A 87 -4.56 21.38 4.74
C MET A 87 -4.54 19.96 4.21
N TRP A 88 -5.68 19.51 3.72
CA TRP A 88 -5.72 18.32 2.88
C TRP A 88 -4.94 18.58 1.60
N GLU A 89 -4.16 17.58 1.16
CA GLU A 89 -3.46 17.69 -0.12
C GLU A 89 -4.42 17.72 -1.32
N GLU A 90 -5.66 17.31 -1.09
CA GLU A 90 -6.67 17.17 -2.12
C GLU A 90 -7.68 18.32 -2.08
N PRO A 91 -8.42 18.58 -3.18
CA PRO A 91 -9.34 19.71 -3.26
C PRO A 91 -10.40 19.67 -2.15
N CYS A 92 -10.54 20.80 -1.44
CA CYS A 92 -11.57 21.02 -0.42
C CYS A 92 -12.58 22.05 -0.92
N TYR A 93 -13.78 22.03 -0.36
CA TYR A 93 -14.74 23.12 -0.53
C TYR A 93 -14.28 24.38 0.23
N ASN A 94 -14.94 25.51 -0.04
CA ASN A 94 -14.57 26.84 0.48
C ASN A 94 -14.41 26.93 2.01
N ASN A 95 -15.00 25.99 2.76
CA ASN A 95 -14.98 25.94 4.23
C ASN A 95 -13.89 25.00 4.80
N GLY A 96 -12.98 24.48 3.96
CA GLY A 96 -11.99 23.47 4.38
C GLY A 96 -12.56 22.06 4.56
N THR A 97 -13.82 21.85 4.19
CA THR A 97 -14.46 20.53 4.19
C THR A 97 -13.94 19.67 3.05
N LEU A 98 -13.47 18.48 3.39
CA LEU A 98 -13.15 17.42 2.45
C LEU A 98 -14.38 16.51 2.25
N PHE A 99 -14.70 16.17 1.00
CA PHE A 99 -15.70 15.15 0.68
C PHE A 99 -15.10 14.01 -0.11
N ARG A 100 -15.36 12.75 0.26
CA ARG A 100 -14.98 11.58 -0.53
C ARG A 100 -16.12 10.59 -0.67
N GLY A 101 -16.34 10.13 -1.89
CA GLY A 101 -17.21 9.02 -2.19
C GLY A 101 -16.46 7.70 -2.17
N LEU A 102 -16.86 6.78 -1.31
CA LEU A 102 -16.33 5.43 -1.19
C LEU A 102 -17.27 4.43 -1.87
N ARG A 103 -16.69 3.50 -2.62
CA ARG A 103 -17.42 2.35 -3.16
C ARG A 103 -17.53 1.26 -2.08
N PRO A 104 -18.42 0.27 -2.26
CA PRO A 104 -18.45 -0.93 -1.43
C PRO A 104 -17.07 -1.62 -1.35
N HIS A 105 -16.70 -2.10 -0.16
CA HIS A 105 -15.44 -2.83 0.08
C HIS A 105 -14.18 -2.09 -0.38
N THR A 106 -14.04 -0.83 0.04
CA THR A 106 -12.88 0.02 -0.33
C THR A 106 -12.23 0.69 0.87
N SER A 107 -10.90 0.84 0.81
CA SER A 107 -10.13 1.68 1.71
C SER A 107 -9.47 2.80 0.91
N LEU A 108 -9.67 4.04 1.32
CA LEU A 108 -9.07 5.22 0.69
C LEU A 108 -8.13 5.90 1.69
N CYS A 109 -6.88 6.08 1.28
CA CYS A 109 -5.90 6.86 2.03
C CYS A 109 -5.94 8.32 1.58
N VAL A 110 -6.16 9.24 2.53
CA VAL A 110 -6.17 10.68 2.31
C VAL A 110 -5.09 11.34 3.15
N ASN A 111 -4.29 12.22 2.54
CA ASN A 111 -3.17 12.90 3.19
C ASN A 111 -3.54 14.32 3.64
N MET A 112 -3.15 14.64 4.86
CA MET A 112 -3.19 15.98 5.44
C MET A 112 -1.75 16.46 5.67
N ALA A 113 -1.46 17.68 5.22
CA ALA A 113 -0.17 18.33 5.36
C ALA A 113 -0.25 19.52 6.30
N MET A 114 0.79 19.74 7.12
CA MET A 114 0.94 20.98 7.87
C MET A 114 1.57 22.07 6.98
N LYS A 115 0.94 23.25 6.91
CA LYS A 115 1.48 24.43 6.21
C LYS A 115 2.76 24.91 6.87
N LYS A 116 3.84 25.02 6.09
CA LYS A 116 5.03 25.81 6.48
C LYS A 116 4.67 27.29 6.50
N LYS A 117 4.78 27.96 7.65
CA LYS A 117 4.58 29.41 7.76
C LYS A 117 5.67 30.15 6.97
N HIS A 118 5.26 31.07 6.09
CA HIS A 118 6.11 32.22 5.76
C HIS A 118 6.42 32.98 7.05
N GLU A 119 7.66 33.45 7.16
CA GLU A 119 8.23 34.18 8.28
C GLU A 119 7.25 35.25 8.82
N GLN A 120 7.13 35.31 10.17
CA GLN A 120 6.31 36.24 10.98
C GLN A 120 4.94 35.70 11.43
N LEU A 121 4.94 34.82 12.43
CA LEU A 121 3.91 34.82 13.49
C LEU A 121 4.59 34.57 14.84
N PRO A 122 4.13 35.21 15.92
CA PRO A 122 4.71 35.05 17.25
C PRO A 122 4.52 33.60 17.73
N LEU A 123 5.49 33.18 18.56
CA LEU A 123 5.61 31.88 19.23
C LEU A 123 4.24 31.25 19.55
N LEU A 124 3.88 30.21 18.80
CA LEU A 124 2.83 29.27 19.21
C LEU A 124 3.36 28.50 20.42
N GLN A 125 3.09 29.01 21.61
CA GLN A 125 3.37 28.35 22.90
C GLN A 125 2.24 27.40 23.32
N GLU A 126 1.16 27.31 22.55
CA GLU A 126 0.00 26.46 22.85
C GLU A 126 -0.14 25.34 21.81
N GLU A 127 -0.40 24.13 22.30
CA GLU A 127 -0.74 22.94 21.50
C GLU A 127 -1.99 23.25 20.65
N THR A 128 -1.82 23.44 19.34
CA THR A 128 -2.95 23.67 18.43
C THR A 128 -3.58 22.35 18.06
N ASP A 129 -4.37 21.81 18.99
CA ASP A 129 -5.27 20.69 18.74
C ASP A 129 -6.42 21.17 17.85
N MET A 130 -6.55 20.57 16.68
CA MET A 130 -7.65 20.86 15.75
C MET A 130 -8.55 19.63 15.66
N LEU A 131 -9.85 19.83 15.83
CA LEU A 131 -10.85 18.77 15.74
C LEU A 131 -11.59 18.86 14.40
N PHE A 132 -11.82 17.70 13.80
CA PHE A 132 -12.61 17.54 12.60
C PHE A 132 -13.75 16.58 12.88
N GLN A 133 -14.96 16.94 12.46
CA GLN A 133 -16.11 16.06 12.43
C GLN A 133 -16.07 15.26 11.15
N VAL A 134 -16.02 13.94 11.28
CA VAL A 134 -16.17 13.03 10.16
C VAL A 134 -17.61 12.54 10.15
N THR A 135 -18.33 12.76 9.06
CA THR A 135 -19.70 12.29 8.85
C THR A 135 -19.71 11.32 7.69
N MET A 136 -20.33 10.15 7.85
CA MET A 136 -20.42 9.10 6.85
C MET A 136 -21.89 8.77 6.59
N ILE A 137 -22.30 8.83 5.33
CA ILE A 137 -23.69 8.63 4.90
C ILE A 137 -23.72 7.55 3.82
N PRO A 138 -24.33 6.39 4.09
CA PRO A 138 -24.56 5.36 3.08
C PRO A 138 -25.48 5.87 1.97
N ALA A 139 -25.25 5.38 0.76
CA ALA A 139 -26.00 5.67 -0.45
C ALA A 139 -26.15 4.38 -1.27
N GLU A 140 -27.37 4.11 -1.73
CA GLU A 140 -27.70 2.88 -2.47
C GLU A 140 -27.03 2.79 -3.86
N SER A 141 -26.51 3.90 -4.38
CA SER A 141 -25.85 3.92 -5.70
C SER A 141 -24.88 5.09 -5.87
N GLU A 142 -23.96 4.95 -6.82
CA GLU A 142 -23.05 6.04 -7.22
C GLU A 142 -23.81 7.31 -7.68
N LYS A 143 -24.98 7.15 -8.31
CA LYS A 143 -25.81 8.29 -8.73
C LYS A 143 -26.41 9.01 -7.53
N ALA A 144 -26.85 8.27 -6.51
CA ALA A 144 -27.35 8.86 -5.27
C ALA A 144 -26.23 9.61 -4.54
N LEU A 145 -25.03 9.05 -4.51
CA LEU A 145 -23.85 9.69 -3.93
C LEU A 145 -23.49 11.02 -4.61
N LYS A 146 -23.54 11.09 -5.94
CA LYS A 146 -23.31 12.34 -6.70
C LYS A 146 -24.37 13.40 -6.45
N ARG A 147 -25.64 12.99 -6.25
CA ARG A 147 -26.71 13.92 -5.88
C ARG A 147 -26.52 14.46 -4.46
N LEU A 148 -26.13 13.59 -3.54
CA LEU A 148 -25.82 13.95 -2.16
C LEU A 148 -24.68 14.98 -2.12
N GLU A 149 -23.61 14.76 -2.90
CA GLU A 149 -22.53 15.72 -3.07
C GLU A 149 -23.04 17.09 -3.58
N SER A 150 -23.84 17.11 -4.65
CA SER A 150 -24.35 18.37 -5.23
C SER A 150 -25.27 19.15 -4.29
N ASP A 151 -26.12 18.44 -3.56
CA ASP A 151 -27.12 19.05 -2.67
C ASP A 151 -26.47 19.72 -1.46
N LEU A 152 -25.41 19.11 -0.93
CA LEU A 152 -24.61 19.68 0.15
C LEU A 152 -23.77 20.88 -0.29
N VAL A 153 -23.19 20.86 -1.50
CA VAL A 153 -22.47 22.02 -2.07
C VAL A 153 -23.40 23.21 -2.26
N ASN A 154 -24.66 22.95 -2.63
CA ASN A 154 -25.66 23.99 -2.87
C ASN A 154 -26.35 24.49 -1.58
N GLY A 155 -25.94 23.99 -0.40
CA GLY A 155 -26.52 24.40 0.89
C GLY A 155 -27.99 24.02 1.06
N THR A 156 -28.44 22.96 0.37
CA THR A 156 -29.81 22.46 0.53
C THR A 156 -29.93 21.55 1.75
N ASP A 157 -31.12 21.54 2.35
CA ASP A 157 -31.38 20.89 3.63
C ASP A 157 -31.16 19.36 3.55
N VAL A 158 -30.05 18.90 4.16
CA VAL A 158 -29.61 17.49 4.20
C VAL A 158 -30.62 16.61 4.94
N LEU A 159 -31.55 17.23 5.69
CA LEU A 159 -32.63 16.58 6.42
C LEU A 159 -33.55 15.72 5.52
N LYS A 160 -33.56 15.93 4.21
CA LYS A 160 -34.31 15.07 3.26
C LYS A 160 -33.72 13.67 3.09
N TYR A 161 -32.46 13.48 3.46
CA TYR A 161 -31.74 12.20 3.39
C TYR A 161 -31.73 11.45 4.74
N VAL A 162 -32.47 11.93 5.74
CA VAL A 162 -32.54 11.39 7.12
C VAL A 162 -33.31 10.05 7.21
N ALA A 163 -33.78 9.50 6.10
CA ALA A 163 -34.28 8.13 6.06
C ALA A 163 -33.15 7.06 6.15
N THR A 164 -31.88 7.47 5.95
CA THR A 164 -30.69 6.61 6.01
C THR A 164 -29.93 6.79 7.34
N LYS A 165 -29.33 5.71 7.87
CA LYS A 165 -28.46 5.76 9.05
C LYS A 165 -27.27 6.69 8.78
N ILE A 166 -27.02 7.64 9.67
CA ILE A 166 -25.85 8.54 9.60
C ILE A 166 -24.84 8.10 10.65
N TYR A 167 -23.59 7.93 10.24
CA TYR A 167 -22.48 7.63 11.14
C TYR A 167 -21.61 8.87 11.28
N TRP A 168 -21.04 9.09 12.46
CA TRP A 168 -20.12 10.19 12.67
C TRP A 168 -19.05 9.83 13.71
N THR A 169 -17.89 10.46 13.59
CA THR A 169 -16.78 10.34 14.52
C THR A 169 -15.97 11.64 14.54
N THR A 170 -15.05 11.77 15.49
CA THR A 170 -14.18 12.94 15.62
C THR A 170 -12.74 12.55 15.34
N LEU A 171 -12.11 13.25 14.41
CA LEU A 171 -10.70 13.15 14.08
C LEU A 171 -9.95 14.31 14.72
N ARG A 172 -8.85 14.02 15.42
CA ARG A 172 -8.02 15.03 16.09
C ARG A 172 -6.68 15.17 15.38
N ALA A 173 -6.23 16.39 15.11
CA ALA A 173 -4.89 16.68 14.66
C ALA A 173 -4.11 17.38 15.78
N VAL A 174 -3.00 16.79 16.21
CA VAL A 174 -2.16 17.28 17.31
C VAL A 174 -0.71 17.50 16.84
N THR A 175 -0.01 18.40 17.50
CA THR A 175 1.44 18.56 17.30
C THR A 175 2.21 17.89 18.43
N TYR A 176 3.38 17.34 18.15
CA TYR A 176 4.22 16.69 19.17
C TYR A 176 5.71 17.03 19.02
N ASP A 177 6.47 16.92 20.11
CA ASP A 177 7.91 17.15 20.13
C ASP A 177 8.67 15.88 19.71
N PRO A 178 9.38 15.87 18.57
CA PRO A 178 10.05 14.67 18.06
C PRO A 178 11.19 14.15 18.96
N GLU A 179 11.78 14.98 19.84
CA GLU A 179 12.85 14.54 20.76
C GLU A 179 12.37 13.53 21.83
N LYS A 180 11.05 13.39 22.02
CA LYS A 180 10.44 12.48 23.00
C LYS A 180 9.96 11.15 22.41
N CYS A 181 10.02 10.94 21.09
CA CYS A 181 9.48 9.75 20.41
C CYS A 181 10.53 9.10 19.50
N GLN A 182 10.87 7.83 19.77
CA GLN A 182 11.79 7.03 18.94
C GLN A 182 11.04 6.28 17.82
N ASP A 183 10.40 6.98 16.90
CA ASP A 183 9.86 6.34 15.69
C ASP A 183 10.86 6.43 14.55
N THR A 184 11.95 5.65 14.65
CA THR A 184 12.98 5.57 13.62
C THR A 184 12.66 4.47 12.61
N VAL A 185 11.98 4.85 11.52
CA VAL A 185 12.18 4.13 10.25
C VAL A 185 13.53 4.58 9.71
N THR A 186 14.51 3.69 9.76
CA THR A 186 15.82 3.95 9.17
C THR A 186 15.83 3.42 7.75
N ASN A 187 15.72 4.33 6.78
CA ASN A 187 16.07 4.04 5.40
C ASN A 187 17.59 3.88 5.32
N GLN A 188 18.06 2.68 5.00
CA GLN A 188 19.47 2.44 4.70
C GLN A 188 19.62 2.15 3.22
N MET A 189 19.94 3.20 2.47
CA MET A 189 20.48 3.06 1.11
C MET A 189 21.78 2.27 1.16
N PHE A 190 21.96 1.37 0.20
CA PHE A 190 23.01 0.37 0.29
C PHE A 190 23.83 0.19 -0.99
N ILE A 191 23.22 0.13 -2.18
CA ILE A 191 23.95 0.09 -3.47
C ILE A 191 23.63 1.36 -4.24
N ARG A 192 24.65 2.21 -4.47
CA ARG A 192 24.50 3.49 -5.19
C ARG A 192 25.11 3.53 -6.58
N GLU A 193 25.99 2.60 -6.92
CA GLU A 193 26.73 2.68 -8.18
C GLU A 193 27.15 1.29 -8.62
N ILE A 194 26.86 0.96 -9.87
CA ILE A 194 27.40 -0.22 -10.56
C ILE A 194 28.06 0.23 -11.87
N PRO A 195 29.12 1.05 -11.83
CA PRO A 195 29.68 1.67 -13.04
C PRO A 195 30.20 0.64 -14.04
N ASP A 196 30.61 -0.53 -13.55
CA ASP A 196 31.29 -1.56 -14.34
C ASP A 196 30.33 -2.53 -15.06
N PHE A 197 29.06 -2.61 -14.65
CA PHE A 197 28.15 -3.70 -15.08
C PHE A 197 26.82 -3.22 -15.67
N GLY A 198 26.61 -1.90 -15.78
CA GLY A 198 25.41 -1.30 -16.37
C GLY A 198 24.16 -1.40 -15.48
N ASP A 199 23.02 -0.99 -16.02
CA ASP A 199 21.77 -0.89 -15.27
C ASP A 199 21.27 -2.25 -14.77
N ILE A 200 20.55 -2.19 -13.65
CA ILE A 200 19.84 -3.32 -13.05
C ILE A 200 18.59 -3.63 -13.88
N SER A 201 18.37 -4.91 -14.14
CA SER A 201 17.22 -5.41 -14.90
C SER A 201 16.29 -6.29 -14.07
N SER A 202 16.81 -6.99 -13.06
CA SER A 202 16.01 -7.82 -12.15
C SER A 202 16.71 -8.02 -10.81
N ILE A 203 15.90 -8.30 -9.78
CA ILE A 203 16.40 -8.69 -8.46
C ILE A 203 15.64 -9.90 -7.92
N ASP A 204 16.29 -10.61 -7.01
CA ASP A 204 15.69 -11.61 -6.14
C ASP A 204 16.39 -11.60 -4.78
N VAL A 205 15.73 -12.11 -3.73
CA VAL A 205 16.27 -12.04 -2.37
C VAL A 205 16.33 -13.43 -1.75
N HIS A 206 17.45 -13.75 -1.11
CA HIS A 206 17.59 -15.04 -0.43
C HIS A 206 16.69 -15.07 0.81
N PRO A 207 15.91 -16.14 1.04
CA PRO A 207 14.91 -16.19 2.12
C PRO A 207 15.53 -16.25 3.53
N THR A 208 16.75 -16.77 3.66
CA THR A 208 17.44 -16.93 4.95
C THR A 208 18.71 -16.09 5.09
N GLU A 209 19.33 -15.72 3.98
CA GLU A 209 20.61 -15.02 3.98
C GLU A 209 20.35 -13.54 3.72
N THR A 210 21.25 -12.68 4.18
CA THR A 210 21.17 -11.25 3.92
C THR A 210 21.60 -10.88 2.50
N TRP A 211 21.24 -11.70 1.50
CA TRP A 211 21.74 -11.62 0.13
C TRP A 211 20.68 -11.18 -0.87
N VAL A 212 21.08 -10.31 -1.81
CA VAL A 212 20.30 -9.93 -2.99
C VAL A 212 21.02 -10.45 -4.23
N LEU A 213 20.29 -11.17 -5.08
CA LEU A 213 20.69 -11.55 -6.42
C LEU A 213 20.27 -10.44 -7.38
N VAL A 214 21.18 -10.02 -8.26
CA VAL A 214 20.98 -8.87 -9.15
C VAL A 214 21.37 -9.26 -10.56
N GLY A 215 20.41 -9.19 -11.49
CA GLY A 215 20.65 -9.31 -12.93
C GLY A 215 20.95 -7.95 -13.55
N HIS A 216 21.91 -7.93 -14.49
CA HIS A 216 22.41 -6.70 -15.14
C HIS A 216 22.11 -6.69 -16.64
N LYS A 217 21.89 -5.50 -17.20
CA LYS A 217 21.71 -5.31 -18.65
C LYS A 217 22.94 -5.69 -19.48
N THR A 218 24.12 -5.82 -18.87
CA THR A 218 25.37 -6.19 -19.56
C THR A 218 25.64 -7.70 -19.62
N GLY A 219 24.73 -8.55 -19.11
CA GLY A 219 24.94 -10.01 -19.12
C GLY A 219 25.57 -10.58 -17.86
N HIS A 220 25.71 -9.76 -16.82
CA HIS A 220 26.25 -10.17 -15.53
C HIS A 220 25.13 -10.50 -14.53
N VAL A 221 25.47 -11.32 -13.55
CA VAL A 221 24.66 -11.57 -12.35
C VAL A 221 25.56 -11.40 -11.14
N SER A 222 25.14 -10.63 -10.14
CA SER A 222 25.87 -10.47 -8.88
C SER A 222 25.05 -10.83 -7.67
N ILE A 223 25.75 -11.25 -6.62
CA ILE A 223 25.19 -11.52 -5.30
C ILE A 223 25.81 -10.52 -4.32
N TRP A 224 24.96 -9.80 -3.59
CA TRP A 224 25.35 -8.75 -2.65
C TRP A 224 24.82 -9.05 -1.27
N ASN A 225 25.64 -8.86 -0.24
CA ASN A 225 25.17 -8.97 1.14
C ASN A 225 24.75 -7.59 1.65
N TYR A 226 23.45 -7.36 1.82
CA TYR A 226 22.89 -6.06 2.19
C TYR A 226 23.17 -5.62 3.64
N GLU A 227 23.71 -6.50 4.48
CA GLU A 227 24.13 -6.16 5.83
C GLU A 227 25.59 -5.70 5.86
N THR A 228 26.48 -6.42 5.15
CA THR A 228 27.92 -6.15 5.20
C THR A 228 28.37 -5.03 4.27
N LYS A 229 27.59 -4.64 3.26
CA LYS A 229 28.01 -3.63 2.25
C LYS A 229 28.92 -4.16 1.17
N TRP A 230 29.07 -5.48 1.09
CA TRP A 230 30.01 -6.11 0.18
C TRP A 230 29.34 -7.06 -0.81
N ARG A 231 29.92 -7.12 -2.01
CA ARG A 231 29.59 -8.11 -3.03
C ARG A 231 30.12 -9.46 -2.59
N VAL A 232 29.23 -10.44 -2.52
CA VAL A 232 29.56 -11.85 -2.25
C VAL A 232 30.17 -12.46 -3.49
N ASN A 233 29.54 -12.25 -4.66
CA ASN A 233 29.95 -12.91 -5.88
C ASN A 233 29.52 -12.18 -7.16
N MET A 234 30.14 -12.57 -8.29
CA MET A 234 29.83 -12.06 -9.62
C MET A 234 30.03 -13.13 -10.69
N PHE A 235 29.07 -13.22 -11.60
CA PHE A 235 29.03 -14.17 -12.69
C PHE A 235 28.85 -13.43 -14.02
N LYS A 236 29.74 -13.70 -14.97
CA LYS A 236 29.54 -13.31 -16.37
C LYS A 236 28.78 -14.42 -17.06
N VAL A 237 27.46 -14.25 -17.18
CA VAL A 237 26.56 -15.29 -17.69
C VAL A 237 26.53 -15.27 -19.22
N THR A 238 26.37 -14.09 -19.80
CA THR A 238 26.47 -13.90 -21.26
C THR A 238 27.66 -13.01 -21.58
N SER A 239 28.32 -13.29 -22.71
CA SER A 239 29.39 -12.44 -23.23
C SER A 239 28.87 -11.63 -24.39
N TYR A 240 28.99 -10.31 -24.28
CA TYR A 240 28.78 -9.39 -25.38
C TYR A 240 29.77 -9.69 -26.50
N TYR A 241 29.27 -10.05 -27.68
CA TYR A 241 30.08 -10.09 -28.90
C TYR A 241 29.66 -8.92 -29.77
N HIS A 242 30.58 -7.97 -29.98
CA HIS A 242 30.43 -6.94 -31.00
C HIS A 242 30.41 -7.66 -32.37
N ILE A 243 29.23 -8.06 -32.85
CA ILE A 243 29.08 -8.42 -34.26
C ILE A 243 29.02 -7.10 -35.00
N SER A 244 30.02 -6.87 -35.84
CA SER A 244 30.44 -5.62 -36.48
C SER A 244 29.47 -5.03 -37.50
N SER A 245 28.16 -5.14 -37.29
CA SER A 245 27.18 -4.51 -38.19
C SER A 245 25.95 -3.92 -37.51
N PHE A 246 25.51 -4.39 -36.34
CA PHE A 246 24.44 -3.75 -35.57
C PHE A 246 24.55 -4.12 -34.08
N PRO A 247 24.52 -3.16 -33.14
CA PRO A 247 24.55 -3.48 -31.72
C PRO A 247 23.19 -4.07 -31.31
N VAL A 248 23.10 -5.39 -31.17
CA VAL A 248 21.89 -6.05 -30.65
C VAL A 248 21.93 -6.05 -29.12
N PHE A 249 21.73 -4.87 -28.53
CA PHE A 249 21.85 -4.63 -27.08
C PHE A 249 21.00 -5.59 -26.23
N HIS A 250 19.86 -6.06 -26.73
CA HIS A 250 18.89 -6.80 -25.94
C HIS A 250 19.23 -8.28 -25.70
N LYS A 251 20.05 -8.90 -26.54
CA LYS A 251 20.32 -10.35 -26.44
C LYS A 251 21.11 -10.75 -25.20
N HIS A 252 21.96 -9.86 -24.73
CA HIS A 252 22.87 -10.12 -23.61
C HIS A 252 22.27 -9.71 -22.26
N VAL A 253 21.15 -8.99 -22.25
CA VAL A 253 20.49 -8.55 -21.01
C VAL A 253 20.05 -9.76 -20.21
N ILE A 254 20.36 -9.78 -18.91
CA ILE A 254 19.74 -10.75 -18.00
C ILE A 254 18.38 -10.19 -17.58
N HIS A 255 17.31 -10.71 -18.17
CA HIS A 255 15.97 -10.16 -17.95
C HIS A 255 15.37 -10.58 -16.60
N SER A 256 15.68 -11.79 -16.13
CA SER A 256 15.15 -12.31 -14.87
C SER A 256 16.18 -13.20 -14.19
N THR A 257 16.28 -13.08 -12.88
CA THR A 257 17.10 -13.93 -12.01
C THR A 257 16.28 -14.41 -10.81
N LYS A 258 16.51 -15.65 -10.38
CA LYS A 258 15.87 -16.27 -9.21
C LYS A 258 16.83 -17.20 -8.48
N PHE A 259 16.82 -17.18 -7.14
CA PHE A 259 17.49 -18.18 -6.33
C PHE A 259 16.75 -19.53 -6.40
N ILE A 260 17.52 -20.61 -6.39
CA ILE A 260 17.07 -21.99 -6.17
C ILE A 260 17.76 -22.46 -4.90
N VAL A 261 17.14 -22.13 -3.76
CA VAL A 261 17.78 -22.21 -2.44
C VAL A 261 18.07 -23.65 -2.03
N GLY A 262 17.17 -24.59 -2.33
CA GLY A 262 17.32 -26.00 -1.97
C GLY A 262 18.60 -26.63 -2.53
N GLU A 263 19.01 -26.24 -3.74
CA GLU A 263 20.21 -26.75 -4.42
C GLU A 263 21.42 -25.82 -4.30
N GLN A 264 21.25 -24.67 -3.64
CA GLN A 264 22.25 -23.59 -3.61
C GLN A 264 22.64 -23.07 -5.00
N TRP A 265 21.66 -22.98 -5.90
CA TRP A 265 21.83 -22.49 -7.26
C TRP A 265 21.11 -21.15 -7.48
N PHE A 266 21.40 -20.51 -8.59
CA PHE A 266 20.52 -19.49 -9.16
C PHE A 266 20.24 -19.79 -10.63
N ALA A 267 19.05 -19.37 -11.07
CA ALA A 267 18.67 -19.34 -12.47
C ALA A 267 18.75 -17.90 -12.99
N ALA A 268 19.30 -17.74 -14.20
CA ALA A 268 19.34 -16.47 -14.93
C ALA A 268 18.85 -16.69 -16.35
N MET A 269 17.92 -15.86 -16.80
CA MET A 269 17.36 -15.92 -18.16
C MET A 269 17.84 -14.73 -18.97
N ASP A 270 18.44 -15.02 -20.13
CA ASP A 270 18.97 -14.01 -21.04
C ASP A 270 17.94 -13.53 -22.06
N GLY A 271 18.28 -12.47 -22.82
CA GLY A 271 17.43 -11.93 -23.87
C GLY A 271 17.32 -12.79 -25.14
N ASN A 272 18.10 -13.88 -25.28
CA ASN A 272 17.89 -14.87 -26.32
C ASN A 272 16.84 -15.92 -25.94
N GLY A 273 16.42 -15.96 -24.67
CA GLY A 273 15.51 -16.97 -24.13
C GLY A 273 16.23 -18.23 -23.63
N SER A 274 17.54 -18.14 -23.38
CA SER A 274 18.33 -19.17 -22.75
C SER A 274 18.28 -19.04 -21.24
N VAL A 275 18.26 -20.17 -20.55
CA VAL A 275 18.33 -20.25 -19.09
C VAL A 275 19.70 -20.79 -18.72
N HIS A 276 20.35 -20.13 -17.77
CA HIS A 276 21.64 -20.52 -17.23
C HIS A 276 21.49 -20.78 -15.73
N ILE A 277 21.97 -21.95 -15.31
CA ILE A 277 21.93 -22.39 -13.92
C ILE A 277 23.36 -22.43 -13.40
N TYR A 278 23.60 -21.77 -12.28
CA TYR A 278 24.90 -21.71 -11.63
C TYR A 278 24.78 -22.07 -10.17
N ASP A 279 25.75 -22.84 -9.70
CA ASP A 279 25.98 -23.05 -8.27
C ASP A 279 26.77 -21.85 -7.73
N TYR A 280 26.16 -21.13 -6.79
CA TYR A 280 26.77 -19.92 -6.22
C TYR A 280 27.78 -20.19 -5.09
N THR A 281 27.94 -21.45 -4.68
CA THR A 281 28.97 -21.89 -3.72
C THR A 281 30.25 -22.31 -4.43
N THR A 282 30.13 -23.07 -5.52
CA THR A 282 31.29 -23.58 -6.28
C THR A 282 31.65 -22.70 -7.48
N ASN A 283 30.80 -21.76 -7.84
CA ASN A 283 30.91 -20.88 -9.00
C ASN A 283 30.92 -21.59 -10.35
N LYS A 284 30.31 -22.77 -10.40
CA LYS A 284 30.25 -23.59 -11.62
C LYS A 284 28.91 -23.44 -12.31
N LYS A 285 28.95 -23.36 -13.64
CA LYS A 285 27.77 -23.47 -14.48
C LYS A 285 27.30 -24.93 -14.44
N MET A 286 26.09 -25.14 -13.96
CA MET A 286 25.48 -26.47 -13.80
C MET A 286 24.75 -26.87 -15.07
N MET A 287 24.02 -25.93 -15.67
CA MET A 287 23.20 -26.21 -16.84
C MET A 287 23.01 -24.97 -17.71
N GLU A 288 22.80 -25.21 -19.00
CA GLU A 288 22.37 -24.23 -19.99
C GLU A 288 21.42 -24.88 -20.98
N PHE A 289 20.26 -24.26 -21.20
CA PHE A 289 19.33 -24.73 -22.21
C PHE A 289 18.53 -23.58 -22.82
N GLN A 290 18.11 -23.76 -24.06
CA GLN A 290 17.25 -22.81 -24.77
C GLN A 290 15.79 -23.05 -24.36
N ALA A 291 15.22 -22.17 -23.54
CA ALA A 291 13.85 -22.32 -23.09
C ALA A 291 12.85 -21.79 -24.13
N HIS A 292 13.12 -20.60 -24.67
CA HIS A 292 12.25 -19.90 -25.63
C HIS A 292 13.06 -19.43 -26.82
N TYR A 293 12.52 -19.53 -28.04
CA TYR A 293 13.20 -19.06 -29.24
C TYR A 293 12.79 -17.62 -29.53
N CYS A 294 13.74 -16.68 -29.41
CA CYS A 294 13.55 -15.28 -29.81
C CYS A 294 14.25 -15.03 -31.16
N PRO A 295 13.52 -14.94 -32.29
CA PRO A 295 14.12 -14.59 -33.57
C PRO A 295 14.68 -13.15 -33.54
N THR A 296 15.80 -12.92 -34.21
CA THR A 296 16.40 -11.58 -34.40
C THR A 296 15.43 -10.65 -35.15
N PRO A 297 15.01 -9.50 -34.59
CA PRO A 297 14.00 -8.66 -35.22
C PRO A 297 14.61 -7.49 -36.02
N GLY A 298 14.12 -7.28 -37.24
CA GLY A 298 14.32 -6.04 -38.00
C GLY A 298 13.49 -4.86 -37.48
N VAL A 299 12.61 -5.07 -36.49
CA VAL A 299 11.84 -4.04 -35.77
C VAL A 299 11.59 -4.54 -34.35
N LEU A 300 12.23 -3.94 -33.34
CA LEU A 300 12.24 -4.39 -31.93
C LEU A 300 10.83 -4.50 -31.31
N PRO A 301 10.27 -5.70 -31.05
CA PRO A 301 9.25 -5.83 -30.01
C PRO A 301 9.91 -5.71 -28.63
N ILE A 302 9.15 -5.27 -27.63
CA ILE A 302 9.56 -5.33 -26.22
C ILE A 302 9.80 -6.80 -25.86
N ILE A 303 11.05 -7.15 -25.51
CA ILE A 303 11.42 -8.51 -25.10
C ILE A 303 11.26 -8.62 -23.58
N VAL A 304 10.38 -9.51 -23.13
CA VAL A 304 10.16 -9.81 -21.72
C VAL A 304 10.37 -11.31 -21.52
N MET A 305 11.32 -11.64 -20.65
CA MET A 305 11.66 -13.00 -20.27
C MET A 305 11.50 -13.13 -18.76
N LEU A 306 10.71 -14.11 -18.32
CA LEU A 306 10.32 -14.27 -16.92
C LEU A 306 10.75 -15.62 -16.39
N LEU A 307 11.19 -15.64 -15.14
CA LEU A 307 11.48 -16.85 -14.35
C LEU A 307 10.67 -16.84 -13.06
N ALA A 308 10.12 -18.01 -12.71
CA ALA A 308 9.63 -18.29 -11.36
C ALA A 308 10.13 -19.67 -10.92
N VAL A 309 10.69 -19.74 -9.72
CA VAL A 309 11.18 -20.98 -9.11
C VAL A 309 10.12 -21.47 -8.15
N HIS A 310 9.81 -22.77 -8.21
CA HIS A 310 8.85 -23.37 -7.31
C HIS A 310 9.46 -23.45 -5.88
N PRO A 311 8.68 -23.16 -4.82
CA PRO A 311 9.23 -23.01 -3.47
C PRO A 311 9.78 -24.31 -2.85
N THR A 312 9.27 -25.48 -3.25
CA THR A 312 9.65 -26.78 -2.64
C THR A 312 10.06 -27.86 -3.66
N GLU A 313 9.21 -28.13 -4.65
CA GLU A 313 9.46 -29.08 -5.74
C GLU A 313 10.53 -28.60 -6.74
N PRO A 314 11.16 -29.54 -7.47
CA PRO A 314 12.25 -29.25 -8.40
C PRO A 314 11.78 -28.65 -9.75
N LEU A 315 10.98 -27.59 -9.69
CA LEU A 315 10.27 -27.02 -10.82
C LEU A 315 10.66 -25.57 -11.11
N LEU A 316 10.90 -25.26 -12.38
CA LEU A 316 11.16 -23.91 -12.88
C LEU A 316 10.12 -23.55 -13.95
N LEU A 317 9.49 -22.39 -13.82
CA LEU A 317 8.68 -21.79 -14.87
C LEU A 317 9.52 -20.78 -15.65
N THR A 318 9.38 -20.81 -16.97
CA THR A 318 9.90 -19.78 -17.86
C THR A 318 8.83 -19.23 -18.78
N ALA A 319 8.84 -17.92 -19.03
CA ALA A 319 7.83 -17.28 -19.85
C ALA A 319 8.40 -16.32 -20.89
N HIS A 320 7.80 -16.32 -22.07
CA HIS A 320 8.06 -15.38 -23.16
C HIS A 320 6.79 -15.19 -24.00
N HIS A 321 6.43 -13.94 -24.30
CA HIS A 321 5.24 -13.59 -25.10
C HIS A 321 3.97 -14.15 -24.46
N LYS A 322 3.40 -15.20 -25.06
CA LYS A 322 2.22 -15.92 -24.57
C LYS A 322 2.52 -17.33 -24.07
N THR A 323 3.77 -17.77 -24.19
CA THR A 323 4.15 -19.16 -23.88
C THR A 323 4.77 -19.20 -22.50
N ILE A 324 4.24 -20.08 -21.65
CA ILE A 324 4.81 -20.41 -20.34
C ILE A 324 5.23 -21.88 -20.40
N LYS A 325 6.42 -22.21 -19.92
CA LYS A 325 6.94 -23.60 -19.90
C LYS A 325 7.33 -23.99 -18.49
N LEU A 326 6.97 -25.21 -18.10
CA LEU A 326 7.36 -25.84 -16.86
C LEU A 326 8.50 -26.83 -17.12
N TRP A 327 9.56 -26.70 -16.33
CA TRP A 327 10.77 -27.50 -16.42
C TRP A 327 10.98 -28.22 -15.09
N ASP A 328 11.30 -29.51 -15.15
CA ASP A 328 11.59 -30.34 -13.98
C ASP A 328 13.07 -30.73 -13.99
N TRP A 329 13.84 -30.21 -13.03
CA TRP A 329 15.28 -30.50 -12.96
C TRP A 329 15.60 -31.84 -12.31
N SER A 330 14.65 -32.48 -11.62
CA SER A 330 14.80 -33.88 -11.20
C SER A 330 14.70 -34.86 -12.38
N GLN A 331 14.05 -34.43 -13.46
CA GLN A 331 13.94 -35.15 -14.74
C GLN A 331 14.86 -34.55 -15.81
N GLU A 332 16.12 -34.25 -15.44
CA GLU A 332 17.14 -33.75 -16.36
C GLU A 332 16.73 -32.47 -17.13
N TRP A 333 16.02 -31.55 -16.46
CA TRP A 333 15.48 -30.33 -17.05
C TRP A 333 14.50 -30.62 -18.21
N ALA A 334 13.71 -31.69 -18.10
CA ALA A 334 12.65 -31.97 -19.06
C ALA A 334 11.57 -30.87 -19.02
N CYS A 335 11.15 -30.40 -20.19
CA CYS A 335 9.97 -29.55 -20.30
C CYS A 335 8.72 -30.44 -20.15
N THR A 336 8.17 -30.49 -18.94
CA THR A 336 7.03 -31.36 -18.61
C THR A 336 5.71 -30.81 -19.13
N ARG A 337 5.60 -29.47 -19.25
CA ARG A 337 4.37 -28.82 -19.75
C ARG A 337 4.64 -27.48 -20.41
N THR A 338 3.75 -27.12 -21.33
CA THR A 338 3.65 -25.79 -21.94
C THR A 338 2.22 -25.27 -21.78
N PHE A 339 2.07 -24.02 -21.36
CA PHE A 339 0.79 -23.31 -21.23
C PHE A 339 0.75 -22.16 -22.22
N ASP A 340 -0.40 -21.95 -22.86
CA ASP A 340 -0.65 -20.81 -23.75
C ASP A 340 -1.52 -19.79 -23.00
N ALA A 341 -0.92 -18.65 -22.65
CA ALA A 341 -1.58 -17.54 -21.99
C ALA A 341 -2.66 -16.86 -22.85
N GLY A 342 -2.85 -17.29 -24.11
CA GLY A 342 -3.93 -16.83 -24.99
C GLY A 342 -3.71 -15.43 -25.56
N ASP A 343 -4.76 -14.88 -26.18
CA ASP A 343 -4.90 -13.57 -26.85
C ASP A 343 -3.65 -12.70 -26.93
N ASP A 344 -2.78 -12.94 -27.94
CA ASP A 344 -1.77 -12.02 -28.51
C ASP A 344 -1.10 -10.97 -27.59
N GLY A 345 -0.99 -11.28 -26.30
CA GLY A 345 -0.62 -10.37 -25.24
C GLY A 345 0.81 -10.60 -24.81
N LEU A 346 1.37 -9.64 -24.08
CA LEU A 346 2.70 -9.73 -23.52
C LEU A 346 2.61 -10.15 -22.05
N LEU A 347 3.20 -11.29 -21.72
CA LEU A 347 3.42 -11.68 -20.33
C LEU A 347 4.36 -10.66 -19.66
N MET A 348 3.92 -10.13 -18.52
CA MET A 348 4.63 -9.10 -17.76
C MET A 348 5.14 -9.60 -16.41
N SER A 349 4.44 -10.55 -15.79
CA SER A 349 4.81 -11.11 -14.48
C SER A 349 4.39 -12.57 -14.37
N LEU A 350 5.11 -13.32 -13.54
CA LEU A 350 4.97 -14.76 -13.32
C LEU A 350 5.40 -15.10 -11.90
N GLU A 351 4.53 -15.76 -11.13
CA GLU A 351 4.80 -16.09 -9.72
C GLU A 351 4.12 -17.41 -9.32
N PHE A 352 4.81 -18.24 -8.54
CA PHE A 352 4.22 -19.42 -7.91
C PHE A 352 3.46 -19.05 -6.63
N GLY A 353 2.39 -19.79 -6.34
CA GLY A 353 1.73 -19.69 -5.05
C GLY A 353 2.69 -20.10 -3.92
N PRO A 354 2.82 -19.31 -2.83
CA PRO A 354 3.77 -19.59 -1.76
C PRO A 354 3.39 -20.81 -0.89
N ARG A 355 2.12 -21.23 -0.95
CA ARG A 355 1.59 -22.34 -0.14
C ARG A 355 0.91 -23.41 -0.99
N ASP A 356 0.10 -23.01 -1.96
CA ASP A 356 -0.45 -23.94 -2.94
C ASP A 356 0.59 -24.16 -4.03
N THR A 357 1.35 -25.24 -3.88
CA THR A 357 2.46 -25.63 -4.76
C THR A 357 1.98 -25.97 -6.18
N TYR A 358 0.69 -26.21 -6.38
CA TYR A 358 0.17 -26.54 -7.71
C TYR A 358 -0.34 -25.32 -8.47
N THR A 359 -0.47 -24.16 -7.82
CA THR A 359 -0.99 -22.95 -8.45
C THR A 359 0.11 -21.95 -8.78
N PHE A 360 0.05 -21.35 -9.97
CA PHE A 360 0.84 -20.18 -10.33
C PHE A 360 -0.01 -19.13 -11.02
N VAL A 361 0.46 -17.88 -11.01
CA VAL A 361 -0.24 -16.75 -11.63
C VAL A 361 0.63 -16.09 -12.68
N SER A 362 -0.01 -15.62 -13.75
CA SER A 362 0.62 -14.87 -14.82
C SER A 362 -0.12 -13.57 -15.10
N GLY A 363 0.61 -12.46 -15.27
CA GLY A 363 0.08 -11.16 -15.67
C GLY A 363 0.28 -10.95 -17.17
N VAL A 364 -0.78 -10.58 -17.88
CA VAL A 364 -0.80 -10.41 -19.34
C VAL A 364 -1.28 -9.01 -19.70
N LEU A 365 -0.51 -8.32 -20.54
CA LEU A 365 -0.90 -7.08 -21.21
C LEU A 365 -1.51 -7.43 -22.58
N CYS A 366 -2.81 -7.24 -22.74
CA CYS A 366 -3.55 -7.53 -23.97
C CYS A 366 -3.34 -6.43 -25.03
N LYS A 367 -3.51 -6.77 -26.32
CA LYS A 367 -3.35 -5.86 -27.48
C LYS A 367 -4.27 -4.62 -27.52
N GLY A 368 -5.19 -4.47 -26.57
CA GLY A 368 -6.05 -3.30 -26.38
C GLY A 368 -5.69 -2.41 -25.18
N GLY A 369 -4.53 -2.64 -24.55
CA GLY A 369 -4.11 -1.92 -23.33
C GLY A 369 -4.78 -2.41 -22.04
N GLY A 370 -5.63 -3.44 -22.12
CA GLY A 370 -6.19 -4.12 -20.96
C GLY A 370 -5.17 -5.03 -20.29
N HIS A 371 -5.27 -5.16 -18.97
CA HIS A 371 -4.45 -6.10 -18.20
C HIS A 371 -5.31 -7.23 -17.64
N VAL A 372 -4.81 -8.45 -17.73
CA VAL A 372 -5.48 -9.66 -17.28
C VAL A 372 -4.51 -10.48 -16.45
N VAL A 373 -4.98 -10.99 -15.33
CA VAL A 373 -4.22 -11.89 -14.48
C VAL A 373 -4.87 -13.28 -14.54
N LYS A 374 -4.10 -14.30 -14.88
CA LYS A 374 -4.57 -15.68 -15.01
C LYS A 374 -3.95 -16.54 -13.91
N ALA A 375 -4.78 -17.30 -13.21
CA ALA A 375 -4.34 -18.31 -12.26
C ALA A 375 -4.40 -19.68 -12.95
N TRP A 376 -3.37 -20.48 -12.75
CA TRP A 376 -3.13 -21.75 -13.44
C TRP A 376 -2.88 -22.84 -12.41
N ASP A 377 -3.35 -24.05 -12.73
CA ASP A 377 -2.93 -25.28 -12.07
C ASP A 377 -1.82 -25.91 -12.93
N ILE A 378 -0.68 -26.30 -12.36
CA ILE A 378 0.44 -26.90 -13.10
C ILE A 378 0.07 -28.21 -13.79
N HIS A 379 -1.00 -28.88 -13.37
CA HIS A 379 -1.51 -30.11 -13.96
C HIS A 379 -2.60 -29.87 -15.01
N SER A 380 -3.12 -28.65 -15.13
CA SER A 380 -4.11 -28.25 -16.12
C SER A 380 -3.45 -27.53 -17.31
N SER A 381 -4.02 -27.67 -18.51
CA SER A 381 -3.63 -26.85 -19.66
C SER A 381 -4.42 -25.55 -19.75
N ASP A 382 -5.60 -25.52 -19.13
CA ASP A 382 -6.48 -24.35 -19.10
C ASP A 382 -6.33 -23.57 -17.78
N PRO A 383 -6.45 -22.23 -17.81
CA PRO A 383 -6.37 -21.42 -16.60
C PRO A 383 -7.58 -21.68 -15.69
N ALA A 384 -7.32 -21.86 -14.39
CA ALA A 384 -8.34 -22.08 -13.37
C ALA A 384 -9.21 -20.82 -13.13
N ALA A 385 -8.62 -19.64 -13.28
CA ALA A 385 -9.33 -18.36 -13.19
C ALA A 385 -8.69 -17.30 -14.09
N THR A 386 -9.52 -16.39 -14.60
CA THR A 386 -9.09 -15.20 -15.34
C THR A 386 -9.69 -13.98 -14.67
N LEU A 387 -8.83 -13.10 -14.16
CA LEU A 387 -9.18 -11.89 -13.42
C LEU A 387 -8.88 -10.67 -14.29
N HIS A 388 -9.89 -9.81 -14.48
CA HIS A 388 -9.75 -8.62 -15.30
C HIS A 388 -9.34 -7.40 -14.47
N GLY A 389 -8.24 -6.76 -14.90
CA GLY A 389 -7.63 -5.62 -14.23
C GLY A 389 -6.49 -6.05 -13.30
N GLY A 390 -5.25 -5.68 -13.65
CA GLY A 390 -4.07 -5.98 -12.84
C GLY A 390 -2.77 -5.89 -13.65
N VAL A 391 -1.96 -4.85 -13.48
CA VAL A 391 -0.65 -4.67 -14.13
C VAL A 391 0.39 -5.56 -13.48
N GLU A 392 0.52 -5.44 -12.16
CA GLU A 392 1.33 -6.34 -11.35
C GLU A 392 0.45 -7.11 -10.38
N HIS A 393 1.00 -8.20 -9.87
CA HIS A 393 0.34 -9.05 -8.91
C HIS A 393 1.34 -9.62 -7.91
N THR A 394 0.84 -9.98 -6.73
CA THR A 394 1.59 -10.71 -5.72
C THR A 394 0.64 -11.51 -4.85
N PHE A 395 1.08 -12.66 -4.36
CA PHE A 395 0.27 -13.46 -3.45
C PHE A 395 0.31 -12.92 -2.02
N TYR A 396 -0.79 -13.09 -1.31
CA TYR A 396 -0.87 -12.94 0.14
C TYR A 396 -1.69 -14.08 0.72
N THR A 397 -1.27 -14.60 1.87
CA THR A 397 -2.02 -15.65 2.58
C THR A 397 -2.44 -15.15 3.95
N ASP A 398 -3.73 -15.19 4.24
CA ASP A 398 -4.25 -15.01 5.60
C ASP A 398 -4.71 -16.35 6.15
N SER A 399 -4.10 -16.84 7.23
CA SER A 399 -4.38 -18.13 7.88
C SER A 399 -4.37 -19.35 6.93
N HIS A 400 -5.44 -19.57 6.14
CA HIS A 400 -5.60 -20.62 5.13
C HIS A 400 -6.20 -20.13 3.80
N GLN A 401 -6.56 -18.86 3.67
CA GLN A 401 -7.12 -18.29 2.45
C GLN A 401 -6.01 -17.75 1.54
N HIS A 402 -6.14 -18.06 0.24
CA HIS A 402 -5.21 -17.62 -0.79
C HIS A 402 -5.76 -16.38 -1.48
N PHE A 403 -5.19 -15.24 -1.11
CA PHE A 403 -5.50 -13.96 -1.73
C PHE A 403 -4.46 -13.61 -2.79
N LEU A 404 -4.92 -12.90 -3.80
CA LEU A 404 -4.07 -12.28 -4.80
C LEU A 404 -4.29 -10.79 -4.75
N VAL A 405 -3.21 -10.03 -4.61
CA VAL A 405 -3.26 -8.58 -4.75
C VAL A 405 -2.83 -8.23 -6.16
N THR A 406 -3.61 -7.40 -6.85
CA THR A 406 -3.29 -6.90 -8.19
C THR A 406 -3.30 -5.38 -8.20
N THR A 407 -2.32 -4.73 -8.80
CA THR A 407 -2.29 -3.27 -8.97
C THR A 407 -2.94 -2.85 -10.27
N THR A 408 -3.65 -1.72 -10.31
CA THR A 408 -4.24 -1.21 -11.54
C THR A 408 -3.89 0.26 -11.74
N ILE A 409 -3.52 0.65 -12.97
CA ILE A 409 -3.16 2.03 -13.30
C ILE A 409 -4.33 3.01 -13.04
N ALA A 410 -5.57 2.53 -13.16
CA ALA A 410 -6.76 3.40 -13.07
C ALA A 410 -7.44 3.41 -11.69
N TYR A 411 -7.28 2.36 -10.87
CA TYR A 411 -8.15 2.15 -9.72
C TYR A 411 -7.45 1.63 -8.46
N GLY A 412 -6.13 1.81 -8.30
CA GLY A 412 -5.44 1.35 -7.10
C GLY A 412 -5.18 -0.16 -7.07
N ALA A 413 -4.92 -0.72 -5.88
CA ALA A 413 -4.70 -2.16 -5.68
C ALA A 413 -6.02 -2.87 -5.33
N LYS A 414 -6.23 -4.07 -5.88
CA LYS A 414 -7.39 -4.92 -5.61
C LYS A 414 -6.95 -6.20 -4.94
N VAL A 415 -7.71 -6.64 -3.95
CA VAL A 415 -7.51 -7.91 -3.25
C VAL A 415 -8.57 -8.88 -3.75
N TRP A 416 -8.12 -10.03 -4.25
CA TRP A 416 -8.96 -11.07 -4.82
C TRP A 416 -8.86 -12.33 -3.97
N ASP A 417 -10.00 -12.95 -3.71
CA ASP A 417 -10.03 -14.32 -3.20
C ASP A 417 -10.00 -15.28 -4.39
N LEU A 418 -8.96 -16.09 -4.49
CA LEU A 418 -8.78 -17.04 -5.59
C LEU A 418 -9.75 -18.22 -5.53
N GLN A 419 -10.24 -18.58 -4.33
CA GLN A 419 -11.21 -19.65 -4.14
C GLN A 419 -12.59 -19.22 -4.64
N THR A 420 -13.05 -18.03 -4.25
CA THR A 420 -14.37 -17.50 -4.68
C THR A 420 -14.32 -16.74 -6.00
N LYS A 421 -13.12 -16.40 -6.49
CA LYS A 421 -12.86 -15.62 -7.72
C LYS A 421 -13.49 -14.23 -7.68
N LYS A 422 -13.65 -13.65 -6.48
CA LYS A 422 -14.25 -12.33 -6.27
C LYS A 422 -13.23 -11.33 -5.74
N CYS A 423 -13.40 -10.07 -6.15
CA CYS A 423 -12.68 -8.96 -5.53
C CYS A 423 -13.27 -8.75 -4.13
N VAL A 424 -12.48 -8.96 -3.09
CA VAL A 424 -12.92 -8.84 -1.69
C VAL A 424 -12.73 -7.44 -1.15
N HIS A 425 -11.72 -6.71 -1.62
CA HIS A 425 -11.45 -5.36 -1.16
C HIS A 425 -10.61 -4.57 -2.16
N GLN A 426 -10.67 -3.25 -2.11
CA GLN A 426 -9.88 -2.37 -2.97
C GLN A 426 -9.20 -1.25 -2.18
N LEU A 427 -7.90 -1.09 -2.38
CA LEU A 427 -7.04 -0.11 -1.73
C LEU A 427 -6.76 1.03 -2.70
N TYR A 428 -7.18 2.22 -2.32
CA TYR A 428 -7.01 3.45 -3.08
C TYR A 428 -5.98 4.36 -2.42
N GLU A 429 -4.98 4.71 -3.21
CA GLU A 429 -3.97 5.70 -2.91
C GLU A 429 -3.96 6.75 -4.03
N LYS A 430 -3.55 7.98 -3.69
CA LYS A 430 -3.57 9.12 -4.61
C LYS A 430 -2.72 8.88 -5.86
N SER A 431 -1.54 8.32 -5.70
CA SER A 431 -0.76 7.77 -6.81
C SER A 431 -1.21 6.33 -7.03
N SER A 432 -1.80 6.04 -8.20
CA SER A 432 -2.20 4.66 -8.52
C SER A 432 -0.95 3.79 -8.59
N PRO A 433 -0.71 2.89 -7.61
CA PRO A 433 0.49 2.11 -7.57
C PRO A 433 0.50 1.16 -8.76
N ASN A 434 1.68 0.90 -9.29
CA ASN A 434 1.88 -0.12 -10.31
C ASN A 434 2.80 -1.24 -9.85
N LEU A 435 3.49 -1.10 -8.71
CA LEU A 435 4.25 -2.18 -8.08
C LEU A 435 3.65 -2.51 -6.71
N VAL A 436 3.72 -3.79 -6.35
CA VAL A 436 3.17 -4.32 -5.11
C VAL A 436 4.05 -5.46 -4.60
N ALA A 437 4.19 -5.56 -3.28
CA ALA A 437 4.84 -6.69 -2.64
C ALA A 437 4.10 -7.05 -1.35
N CYS A 438 3.95 -8.34 -1.07
CA CYS A 438 3.41 -8.84 0.19
C CYS A 438 4.53 -9.44 1.03
N HIS A 439 4.43 -9.26 2.34
CA HIS A 439 5.30 -9.98 3.26
C HIS A 439 4.89 -11.47 3.30
N PRO A 440 5.84 -12.42 3.29
CA PRO A 440 5.52 -13.85 3.19
C PRO A 440 4.75 -14.42 4.39
N THR A 441 4.95 -13.87 5.59
CA THR A 441 4.33 -14.37 6.83
C THR A 441 3.47 -13.33 7.56
N LEU A 442 4.00 -12.12 7.77
CA LEU A 442 3.29 -10.99 8.40
C LEU A 442 2.20 -10.40 7.51
N PRO A 443 1.13 -9.83 8.11
CA PRO A 443 0.01 -9.25 7.37
C PRO A 443 0.33 -7.86 6.81
N VAL A 444 1.43 -7.69 6.09
CA VAL A 444 1.91 -6.40 5.57
C VAL A 444 2.00 -6.42 4.05
N LEU A 445 1.47 -5.37 3.44
CA LEU A 445 1.50 -5.11 2.01
C LEU A 445 2.21 -3.77 1.74
N ALA A 446 3.06 -3.72 0.73
CA ALA A 446 3.69 -2.51 0.25
C ALA A 446 3.22 -2.15 -1.17
N THR A 447 2.92 -0.88 -1.41
CA THR A 447 2.52 -0.33 -2.70
C THR A 447 3.40 0.85 -3.08
N VAL A 448 3.83 0.92 -4.34
CA VAL A 448 4.55 2.09 -4.86
C VAL A 448 4.17 2.34 -6.30
N MET A 449 4.19 3.59 -6.71
CA MET A 449 4.15 3.96 -8.13
C MET A 449 5.59 4.10 -8.65
N LYS A 450 5.89 3.48 -9.79
CA LYS A 450 7.24 3.34 -10.37
C LYS A 450 8.07 4.62 -10.49
N ASN A 451 7.37 5.74 -10.71
CA ASN A 451 7.94 7.07 -10.89
C ASN A 451 7.67 8.00 -9.69
N ASP A 452 7.06 7.46 -8.64
CA ASP A 452 6.82 8.17 -7.38
C ASP A 452 7.90 7.76 -6.39
N SER A 453 8.24 8.69 -5.50
CA SER A 453 9.11 8.41 -4.36
C SER A 453 8.32 7.83 -3.19
N ARG A 454 6.98 7.84 -3.20
CA ARG A 454 6.16 7.45 -2.05
C ARG A 454 5.81 5.97 -2.03
N LEU A 455 6.31 5.27 -1.02
CA LEU A 455 5.99 3.88 -0.69
C LEU A 455 4.90 3.85 0.40
N GLY A 456 3.74 3.27 0.12
CA GLY A 456 2.65 3.05 1.08
C GLY A 456 2.69 1.66 1.69
N PHE A 457 2.53 1.56 3.01
CA PHE A 457 2.39 0.29 3.72
C PHE A 457 0.95 0.10 4.21
N TRP A 458 0.43 -1.11 4.06
CA TRP A 458 -0.93 -1.48 4.39
C TRP A 458 -0.95 -2.73 5.27
N ASP A 459 -1.87 -2.76 6.23
CA ASP A 459 -2.22 -3.98 6.96
C ASP A 459 -3.20 -4.78 6.09
N THR A 460 -2.82 -6.00 5.73
CA THR A 460 -3.62 -6.88 4.87
C THR A 460 -4.86 -7.49 5.54
N ARG A 461 -4.93 -7.51 6.87
CA ARG A 461 -6.11 -7.99 7.62
C ARG A 461 -7.13 -6.89 7.78
N THR A 462 -6.67 -5.68 8.07
CA THR A 462 -7.54 -4.52 8.32
C THR A 462 -7.72 -3.61 7.11
N TYR A 463 -6.94 -3.80 6.05
CA TYR A 463 -6.87 -2.93 4.87
C TYR A 463 -6.61 -1.46 5.21
N ARG A 464 -5.96 -1.21 6.35
CA ARG A 464 -5.61 0.12 6.83
C ARG A 464 -4.26 0.54 6.27
N HIS A 465 -4.16 1.78 5.81
CA HIS A 465 -2.86 2.36 5.50
C HIS A 465 -2.13 2.64 6.83
N MET A 466 -0.95 2.05 6.96
CA MET A 466 -0.14 2.10 8.18
C MET A 466 0.82 3.28 8.16
N LYS A 467 1.57 3.43 7.07
CA LYS A 467 2.65 4.42 6.97
C LYS A 467 3.06 4.64 5.52
N SER A 468 3.37 5.88 5.17
CA SER A 468 4.08 6.20 3.91
C SER A 468 5.56 6.49 4.20
N VAL A 469 6.43 6.05 3.30
CA VAL A 469 7.87 6.31 3.36
C VAL A 469 8.30 6.91 2.02
N GLU A 470 9.02 8.03 2.07
CA GLU A 470 9.59 8.62 0.86
C GLU A 470 10.96 7.99 0.54
N LEU A 471 11.14 7.63 -0.73
CA LEU A 471 12.31 6.98 -1.30
C LEU A 471 12.94 7.89 -2.35
N TYR A 472 14.18 8.29 -2.09
CA TYR A 472 14.97 9.07 -3.03
C TYR A 472 15.95 8.14 -3.76
N LEU A 473 15.41 7.28 -4.62
CA LEU A 473 16.19 6.41 -5.50
C LEU A 473 16.46 7.11 -6.82
N GLU A 474 17.66 6.93 -7.37
CA GLU A 474 17.92 7.35 -8.75
C GLU A 474 17.28 6.36 -9.74
N GLY A 475 16.60 6.89 -10.75
CA GLY A 475 16.00 6.07 -11.81
C GLY A 475 14.58 5.60 -11.50
N SER A 476 14.10 4.62 -12.26
CA SER A 476 12.73 4.11 -12.16
C SER A 476 12.72 2.82 -11.35
N ILE A 477 11.81 2.69 -10.38
CA ILE A 477 11.72 1.48 -9.55
C ILE A 477 11.37 0.30 -10.45
N ILE A 478 12.08 -0.82 -10.35
CA ILE A 478 11.83 -2.01 -11.19
C ILE A 478 11.19 -3.15 -10.43
N SER A 479 11.45 -3.28 -9.13
CA SER A 479 10.97 -4.41 -8.31
C SER A 479 11.06 -4.10 -6.82
N MET A 480 10.18 -4.76 -6.05
CA MET A 480 10.16 -4.75 -4.59
C MET A 480 10.01 -6.18 -4.07
N VAL A 481 10.82 -6.55 -3.10
CA VAL A 481 10.79 -7.90 -2.51
C VAL A 481 10.96 -7.80 -1.00
N PHE A 482 10.02 -8.39 -0.26
CA PHE A 482 10.15 -8.52 1.19
C PHE A 482 11.16 -9.61 1.55
N ASN A 483 11.97 -9.34 2.56
CA ASN A 483 12.82 -10.32 3.22
C ASN A 483 12.68 -10.15 4.73
N GLY A 484 12.17 -11.17 5.41
CA GLY A 484 12.00 -11.10 6.85
C GLY A 484 11.45 -12.38 7.46
N SER A 485 11.99 -12.69 8.63
CA SER A 485 11.33 -13.53 9.65
C SER A 485 10.47 -12.65 10.56
N GLU A 486 9.73 -13.26 11.49
CA GLU A 486 8.79 -12.57 12.39
C GLU A 486 9.39 -11.37 13.15
N ASP A 487 10.71 -11.37 13.39
CA ASP A 487 11.40 -10.36 14.23
C ASP A 487 11.99 -9.17 13.47
N ILE A 488 12.31 -9.30 12.17
CA ILE A 488 12.92 -8.23 11.38
C ILE A 488 12.34 -8.21 9.97
N THR A 489 11.43 -7.27 9.73
CA THR A 489 10.89 -7.00 8.41
C THR A 489 11.80 -6.07 7.62
N ARG A 490 12.34 -6.55 6.48
CA ARG A 490 13.07 -5.72 5.53
C ARG A 490 12.35 -5.73 4.18
N LEU A 491 12.33 -4.59 3.52
CA LEU A 491 11.87 -4.47 2.13
C LEU A 491 13.06 -4.06 1.26
N VAL A 492 13.39 -4.88 0.28
CA VAL A 492 14.39 -4.56 -0.75
C VAL A 492 13.66 -3.89 -1.90
N VAL A 493 14.06 -2.66 -2.24
CA VAL A 493 13.53 -1.89 -3.36
C VAL A 493 14.67 -1.65 -4.34
N ALA A 494 14.48 -2.05 -5.59
CA ALA A 494 15.45 -1.81 -6.66
C ALA A 494 14.90 -0.84 -7.68
N SER A 495 15.73 0.12 -8.09
CA SER A 495 15.59 0.87 -9.33
C SER A 495 16.48 0.28 -10.42
N ASP A 496 16.41 0.83 -11.62
CA ASP A 496 17.34 0.48 -12.71
C ASP A 496 18.79 0.90 -12.42
N LYS A 497 19.05 1.68 -11.37
CA LYS A 497 20.39 2.18 -11.03
C LYS A 497 20.88 1.79 -9.64
N GLU A 498 19.98 1.64 -8.68
CA GLU A 498 20.29 1.55 -7.25
C GLU A 498 19.44 0.48 -6.55
N ILE A 499 19.91 0.00 -5.41
CA ILE A 499 19.13 -0.87 -4.50
C ILE A 499 19.17 -0.28 -3.10
N SER A 500 17.99 -0.15 -2.49
CA SER A 500 17.81 0.28 -1.11
C SER A 500 17.14 -0.82 -0.29
N VAL A 501 17.54 -0.95 0.97
CA VAL A 501 16.91 -1.86 1.92
C VAL A 501 16.30 -1.04 3.05
N ILE A 502 14.99 -1.15 3.17
CA ILE A 502 14.20 -0.44 4.17
C ILE A 502 13.98 -1.40 5.32
N LYS A 503 14.50 -1.04 6.50
CA LYS A 503 14.17 -1.76 7.72
C LYS A 503 12.86 -1.20 8.26
N ILE A 504 11.86 -2.07 8.33
CA ILE A 504 10.53 -1.72 8.81
C ILE A 504 10.44 -2.21 10.24
N ASN A 505 10.71 -1.31 11.20
CA ASN A 505 10.33 -1.55 12.58
C ASN A 505 8.83 -1.29 12.68
N MET A 506 8.03 -2.33 12.44
CA MET A 506 6.62 -2.26 12.82
C MET A 506 6.55 -2.20 14.34
N PRO A 507 5.78 -1.28 14.94
CA PRO A 507 5.40 -1.48 16.34
C PRO A 507 4.76 -2.86 16.40
N ALA A 508 5.29 -3.71 17.30
CA ALA A 508 4.88 -5.10 17.42
C ALA A 508 3.36 -5.17 17.25
N ILE A 509 2.91 -5.96 16.28
CA ILE A 509 1.51 -6.39 16.18
C ILE A 509 1.31 -7.31 17.39
N VAL A 510 1.31 -6.74 18.59
CA VAL A 510 0.97 -7.42 19.82
C VAL A 510 -0.46 -7.86 19.56
N GLY A 511 -0.64 -9.18 19.52
CA GLY A 511 -1.95 -9.78 19.44
C GLY A 511 -2.86 -9.03 20.41
N TYR A 512 -3.93 -8.44 19.88
CA TYR A 512 -5.04 -7.94 20.68
C TYR A 512 -5.67 -9.16 21.38
N HIS A 513 -5.03 -9.64 22.44
CA HIS A 513 -5.67 -10.39 23.48
C HIS A 513 -6.18 -9.37 24.48
N GLY A 514 -7.46 -9.03 24.33
CA GLY A 514 -8.27 -8.52 25.43
C GLY A 514 -7.82 -7.20 26.04
N HIS A 515 -7.71 -6.13 25.26
CA HIS A 515 -8.28 -4.88 25.76
C HIS A 515 -9.76 -4.91 25.45
N THR A 516 -10.51 -5.60 26.30
CA THR A 516 -11.92 -5.29 26.49
C THR A 516 -11.99 -3.78 26.64
N ASN A 517 -12.67 -3.11 25.70
CA ASN A 517 -13.22 -1.79 25.91
C ASN A 517 -13.71 -1.78 27.36
N ALA A 518 -13.15 -0.90 28.19
CA ALA A 518 -13.71 -0.64 29.50
C ALA A 518 -15.13 -0.12 29.22
N ARG A 519 -16.10 -1.03 29.28
CA ARG A 519 -17.51 -0.72 29.31
C ARG A 519 -17.73 0.08 30.58
N CYS A 520 -17.79 1.40 30.47
CA CYS A 520 -18.52 2.21 31.43
C CYS A 520 -20.01 1.92 31.22
N GLU A 521 -20.48 0.78 31.75
CA GLU A 521 -21.91 0.59 31.96
C GLU A 521 -22.33 1.52 33.11
N LEU A 522 -22.87 2.68 32.74
CA LEU A 522 -23.62 3.54 33.64
C LEU A 522 -24.92 2.82 34.02
N ALA A 523 -24.87 1.96 35.02
CA ALA A 523 -26.07 1.46 35.68
C ALA A 523 -26.64 2.56 36.57
N ALA A 524 -27.55 3.37 36.04
CA ALA A 524 -28.35 4.29 36.83
C ALA A 524 -29.39 3.51 37.64
N GLN A 525 -29.09 3.21 38.91
CA GLN A 525 -30.11 2.72 39.83
C GLN A 525 -30.76 3.91 40.54
N LYS A 526 -32.04 4.14 40.26
CA LYS A 526 -32.86 5.12 41.00
C LYS A 526 -32.92 4.69 42.46
N SER A 527 -32.24 5.43 43.34
CA SER A 527 -32.67 5.57 44.72
C SER A 527 -32.58 7.04 45.13
N THR A 528 -33.60 7.46 45.86
CA THR A 528 -33.84 8.85 46.25
C THR A 528 -32.78 9.33 47.24
N GLN A 529 -32.19 10.49 46.91
CA GLN A 529 -31.28 11.33 47.70
C GLN A 529 -29.78 10.94 47.67
N GLN A 530 -29.00 11.84 47.05
CA GLN A 530 -27.53 11.95 46.97
C GLN A 530 -26.79 10.97 46.01
N MET A 531 -26.24 11.53 44.92
CA MET A 531 -25.23 10.86 44.08
C MET A 531 -23.82 11.19 44.59
N HIS A 532 -23.06 10.14 44.90
CA HIS A 532 -21.60 10.21 45.03
C HIS A 532 -20.96 9.57 43.78
N PHE A 533 -20.04 10.29 43.15
CA PHE A 533 -19.19 9.74 42.09
C PHE A 533 -17.77 9.57 42.64
N ILE A 534 -17.22 8.36 42.58
CA ILE A 534 -15.80 8.10 42.77
C ILE A 534 -15.34 7.26 41.58
N CYS A 535 -14.55 7.84 40.68
CA CYS A 535 -13.77 7.13 39.68
C CYS A 535 -12.32 7.58 39.85
N GLY A 536 -11.43 6.63 40.20
CA GLY A 536 -10.01 6.89 40.38
C GLY A 536 -9.21 6.45 39.16
N VAL A 537 -8.49 7.39 38.55
CA VAL A 537 -7.30 7.11 37.73
C VAL A 537 -6.24 8.15 38.10
N GLN A 538 -5.00 7.71 38.32
CA GLN A 538 -3.90 8.45 38.94
C GLN A 538 -3.33 9.60 38.09
N ARG A 539 -3.11 10.75 38.78
CA ARG A 539 -2.24 11.93 38.51
C ARG A 539 -2.67 12.78 37.29
N TYR A 540 -3.18 14.01 37.45
CA TYR A 540 -2.62 15.17 38.14
C TYR A 540 -3.70 16.04 38.87
N HIS A 541 -3.34 16.54 40.05
CA HIS A 541 -3.94 17.59 40.91
C HIS A 541 -5.47 17.83 40.92
N ILE A 542 -6.12 17.41 42.01
CA ILE A 542 -7.47 17.83 42.42
C ILE A 542 -7.34 19.07 43.33
N TYR A 543 -7.98 20.19 42.97
CA TYR A 543 -8.37 21.22 43.93
C TYR A 543 -9.83 21.02 44.28
N GLU A 544 -10.10 20.69 45.55
CA GLU A 544 -11.45 20.50 46.08
C GLU A 544 -12.00 21.85 46.57
N THR A 545 -12.98 22.41 45.86
CA THR A 545 -13.72 23.59 46.33
C THR A 545 -15.10 23.16 46.80
N ILE A 546 -15.27 23.01 48.11
CA ILE A 546 -16.54 22.65 48.76
C ILE A 546 -17.46 23.88 48.74
N VAL A 547 -18.49 23.88 47.88
CA VAL A 547 -19.59 24.84 47.96
C VAL A 547 -20.70 24.26 48.84
N LYS A 548 -20.73 24.65 50.12
CA LYS A 548 -21.87 24.36 51.03
C LYS A 548 -23.09 25.14 50.55
N LYS A 549 -24.13 24.44 50.11
CA LYS A 549 -25.45 25.03 49.84
C LYS A 549 -26.10 25.40 51.18
N LYS A 550 -26.26 26.70 51.46
CA LYS A 550 -27.10 27.21 52.55
C LYS A 550 -28.53 26.72 52.34
N GLY A 551 -29.03 25.88 53.24
CA GLY A 551 -30.46 25.68 53.40
C GLY A 551 -31.01 26.79 54.28
N ASN A 552 -31.92 27.59 53.75
CA ASN A 552 -32.87 28.37 54.53
C ASN A 552 -34.22 27.65 54.45
N PRO A 553 -35.03 27.62 55.52
CA PRO A 553 -36.47 27.81 55.35
C PRO A 553 -36.78 29.26 54.95
#